data_AF-A0A7Y4LY93-F1
#
_entry.id   AF-A0A7Y4LY93-F1
#
_cell.length_a   1.000
_cell.length_b   1.000
_cell.length_c   1.000
_cell.angle_alpha   90.00
_cell.angle_beta   90.00
_cell.angle_gamma   90.00
#
_symmetry.space_group_name_H-M   'P 1'
#
loop_
_entity.id
_entity.type
_entity.pdbx_description
1 polymer ?
#
loop_
_entity_poly.entity_id
_entity_poly.type
_entity_poly.pdbx_seq_one_letter_code
_entity_poly.pdbx_strand_id
1 'polypeptide(L)'
;MARLELLKEPHIRRIVDHHTSPQEAGRVFARTLPKLAVFTHLVMLASETVSPPSVEELVAATRETYAGPLEVGEDLMTLEIGDEIFVKRLLGA
;
A
#
# COMPACT_ATOMS: atom_id res chain seq x y z
N MET A 1 -3.89 -3.49 -5.26
CA MET A 1 -4.89 -4.27 -4.50
C MET A 1 -6.18 -4.36 -5.31
N ALA A 2 -6.90 -5.48 -5.23
CA ALA A 2 -8.21 -5.65 -5.86
C ALA A 2 -9.15 -6.34 -4.88
N ARG A 3 -10.46 -6.06 -4.98
CA ARG A 3 -11.47 -6.86 -4.29
C ARG A 3 -11.59 -8.23 -4.97
N LEU A 4 -11.96 -9.27 -4.21
CA LEU A 4 -11.95 -10.65 -4.71
C LEU A 4 -12.88 -10.86 -5.91
N GLU A 5 -13.98 -10.10 -5.99
CA GLU A 5 -14.95 -10.17 -7.09
C GLU A 5 -14.31 -9.81 -8.44
N LEU A 6 -13.29 -8.94 -8.44
CA LEU A 6 -12.58 -8.49 -9.64
C LEU A 6 -11.57 -9.51 -10.17
N LEU A 7 -11.21 -10.54 -9.40
CA LEU A 7 -10.21 -11.54 -9.84
C LEU A 7 -10.71 -12.45 -10.96
N LYS A 8 -12.02 -12.39 -11.28
CA LYS A 8 -12.61 -13.07 -12.44
C LYS A 8 -12.27 -12.40 -13.77
N GLU A 9 -11.87 -11.12 -13.74
CA GLU A 9 -11.48 -10.36 -14.92
C GLU A 9 -10.01 -10.68 -15.32
N PRO A 10 -9.75 -11.23 -16.52
CA PRO A 10 -8.39 -11.69 -16.88
C PRO A 10 -7.32 -10.59 -16.84
N HIS A 11 -7.68 -9.36 -17.20
CA HIS A 11 -6.76 -8.23 -17.19
C HIS A 11 -6.43 -7.78 -15.76
N ILE A 12 -7.41 -7.78 -14.84
CA ILE A 12 -7.18 -7.54 -13.41
C ILE A 12 -6.32 -8.64 -12.81
N ARG A 13 -6.62 -9.90 -13.11
CA ARG A 13 -5.85 -11.05 -12.63
C ARG A 13 -4.38 -10.92 -13.02
N ARG A 14 -4.11 -10.55 -14.28
CA ARG A 14 -2.75 -10.29 -14.76
C ARG A 14 -2.05 -9.22 -13.94
N ILE A 15 -2.72 -8.10 -13.61
CA ILE A 15 -2.11 -7.05 -12.78
C ILE A 15 -1.77 -7.62 -11.39
N VAL A 16 -2.71 -8.30 -10.75
CA VAL A 16 -2.51 -8.86 -9.40
C VAL A 16 -1.36 -9.86 -9.37
N ASP A 17 -1.27 -10.77 -10.35
CA ASP A 17 -0.22 -11.80 -10.40
C ASP A 17 1.20 -11.23 -10.61
N HIS A 18 1.34 -9.97 -11.03
CA HIS A 18 2.64 -9.31 -11.26
C HIS A 18 2.98 -8.25 -10.21
N HIS A 19 2.10 -8.00 -9.24
CA HIS A 19 2.29 -6.99 -8.21
C HIS A 19 2.33 -7.63 -6.82
N THR A 20 2.92 -6.91 -5.88
CA THR A 20 2.95 -7.31 -4.48
C THR A 20 1.62 -6.95 -3.81
N SER A 21 0.96 -7.92 -3.20
CA SER A 21 -0.21 -7.67 -2.33
C SER A 21 0.20 -6.99 -1.02
N PRO A 22 -0.73 -6.33 -0.30
CA PRO A 22 -0.43 -5.64 0.95
C PRO A 22 0.14 -6.59 2.02
N GLN A 23 -0.41 -7.81 2.12
CA GLN A 23 0.09 -8.86 3.01
C GLN A 23 1.48 -9.36 2.60
N GLU A 24 1.80 -9.43 1.31
CA GLU A 24 3.15 -9.79 0.85
C GLU A 24 4.16 -8.70 1.19
N ALA A 25 3.80 -7.43 0.97
CA ALA A 25 4.62 -6.30 1.35
C ALA A 25 4.86 -6.28 2.87
N GLY A 26 3.81 -6.49 3.67
CA GLY A 26 3.93 -6.60 5.12
C GLY A 26 4.89 -7.72 5.55
N ARG A 27 4.81 -8.91 4.93
CA ARG A 27 5.80 -9.98 5.17
C ARG A 27 7.23 -9.59 4.80
N VAL A 28 7.43 -8.80 3.75
CA VAL A 28 8.77 -8.26 3.40
C VAL A 28 9.22 -7.30 4.49
N PHE A 29 8.40 -6.33 4.89
CA PHE A 29 8.72 -5.35 5.93
C PHE A 29 9.03 -6.01 7.28
N ALA A 30 8.28 -7.03 7.66
CA ALA A 30 8.50 -7.78 8.89
C ALA A 30 9.87 -8.51 8.90
N ARG A 31 10.37 -8.93 7.73
CA ARG A 31 11.69 -9.55 7.60
C ARG A 31 12.83 -8.54 7.54
N THR A 32 12.60 -7.37 6.94
CA THR A 32 13.65 -6.35 6.74
C THR A 32 13.76 -5.35 7.89
N LEU A 33 12.75 -5.28 8.76
CA LEU A 33 12.71 -4.43 9.95
C LEU A 33 13.08 -2.96 9.66
N PRO A 34 12.42 -2.29 8.70
CA PRO A 34 12.76 -0.91 8.36
C PRO A 34 12.42 0.03 9.51
N LYS A 35 13.18 1.14 9.65
CA LYS A 35 12.81 2.25 10.56
C LYS A 35 11.42 2.81 10.21
N LEU A 36 11.10 2.88 8.91
CA LEU A 36 9.79 3.22 8.38
C LEU A 36 9.55 2.50 7.05
N ALA A 37 8.43 1.78 6.93
CA ALA A 37 7.96 1.26 5.66
C ALA A 37 7.06 2.30 4.97
N VAL A 38 7.19 2.47 3.66
CA VAL A 38 6.39 3.43 2.89
C VAL A 38 5.88 2.77 1.62
N PHE A 39 4.57 2.79 1.41
CA PHE A 39 4.00 2.39 0.13
C PHE A 39 4.13 3.47 -0.93
N THR A 40 4.44 3.06 -2.16
CA THR A 40 4.33 3.87 -3.38
C THR A 40 3.86 2.96 -4.52
N HIS A 41 3.63 3.52 -5.71
CA HIS A 41 3.15 2.79 -6.89
C HIS A 41 1.89 1.96 -6.55
N LEU A 42 0.86 2.66 -6.07
CA LEU A 42 -0.39 2.04 -5.66
C LEU A 42 -1.34 1.90 -6.84
N VAL A 43 -1.86 0.70 -7.03
CA VAL A 43 -2.95 0.43 -7.98
C VAL A 43 -4.15 -0.07 -7.19
N MET A 44 -5.14 0.80 -7.00
CA MET A 44 -6.43 0.46 -6.37
C MET A 44 -7.42 0.08 -7.47
N LEU A 45 -7.54 -1.21 -7.74
CA LEU A 45 -8.30 -1.70 -8.88
C LEU A 45 -9.81 -1.63 -8.61
N ALA A 46 -10.54 -1.16 -9.62
CA ALA A 46 -11.99 -0.98 -9.62
C ALA A 46 -12.58 -1.45 -10.96
N SER A 47 -13.90 -1.55 -11.02
CA SER A 47 -14.68 -1.69 -12.25
C SER A 47 -15.89 -0.76 -12.21
N GLU A 48 -16.71 -0.78 -13.27
CA GLU A 48 -17.97 -0.01 -13.30
C GLU A 48 -18.92 -0.34 -12.14
N THR A 49 -18.86 -1.55 -11.61
CA THR A 49 -19.77 -2.05 -10.57
C THR A 49 -19.09 -2.32 -9.23
N VAL A 50 -17.75 -2.23 -9.16
CA VAL A 50 -16.98 -2.50 -7.94
C VAL A 50 -16.06 -1.32 -7.66
N SER A 51 -16.32 -0.63 -6.55
CA SER A 51 -15.51 0.50 -6.09
C SER A 51 -14.08 0.07 -5.71
N PRO A 52 -13.07 0.95 -5.91
CA PRO A 52 -11.70 0.65 -5.52
C PRO A 52 -11.58 0.40 -4.01
N PRO A 53 -10.57 -0.36 -3.57
CA PRO A 53 -10.18 -0.39 -2.16
C PRO A 53 -9.75 1.00 -1.66
N SER A 54 -10.03 1.31 -0.41
CA SER A 54 -9.55 2.52 0.25
C SER A 54 -8.11 2.38 0.75
N VAL A 55 -7.50 3.50 1.14
CA VAL A 55 -6.17 3.51 1.76
C VAL A 55 -6.20 2.81 3.11
N GLU A 56 -7.30 2.95 3.87
CA GLU A 56 -7.49 2.26 5.15
C GLU A 56 -7.57 0.74 4.95
N GLU A 57 -8.25 0.27 3.90
CA GLU A 57 -8.29 -1.15 3.54
C GLU A 57 -6.88 -1.69 3.18
N LEU A 58 -6.07 -0.90 2.45
CA LEU A 58 -4.66 -1.23 2.16
C LEU A 58 -3.85 -1.37 3.45
N VAL A 59 -3.97 -0.40 4.36
CA VAL A 59 -3.27 -0.40 5.64
C VAL A 59 -3.70 -1.60 6.47
N ALA A 60 -5.00 -1.83 6.63
CA ALA A 60 -5.54 -2.95 7.39
C ALA A 60 -5.01 -4.31 6.88
N ALA A 61 -5.04 -4.52 5.56
CA ALA A 61 -4.50 -5.74 4.94
C ALA A 61 -2.99 -5.89 5.18
N THR A 62 -2.22 -4.79 5.15
CA THR A 62 -0.78 -4.83 5.48
C THR A 62 -0.55 -5.20 6.95
N ARG A 63 -1.38 -4.67 7.86
CA ARG A 63 -1.30 -4.90 9.32
C ARG A 63 -1.52 -6.36 9.73
N GLU A 64 -2.16 -7.17 8.89
CA GLU A 64 -2.26 -8.63 9.11
C GLU A 64 -0.88 -9.30 9.22
N THR A 65 0.17 -8.70 8.65
CA THR A 65 1.51 -9.29 8.59
C THR A 65 2.64 -8.36 9.02
N TYR A 66 2.36 -7.10 9.34
CA TYR A 66 3.37 -6.10 9.73
C TYR A 66 2.87 -5.11 10.78
N ALA A 67 3.56 -5.07 11.93
CA ALA A 67 3.24 -4.21 13.06
C ALA A 67 4.12 -2.95 13.17
N GLY A 68 5.19 -2.82 12.38
CA GLY A 68 6.14 -1.71 12.48
C GLY A 68 5.62 -0.38 11.89
N PRO A 69 6.41 0.71 11.96
CA PRO A 69 6.01 2.00 11.39
C PRO A 69 5.72 1.88 9.89
N LEU A 70 4.61 2.49 9.46
CA LEU A 70 4.08 2.40 8.10
C LEU A 70 3.47 3.73 7.68
N GLU A 71 3.84 4.22 6.51
CA GLU A 71 3.18 5.32 5.82
C GLU A 71 2.66 4.88 4.45
N VAL A 72 1.60 5.55 4.00
CA VAL A 72 1.15 5.49 2.61
C VAL A 72 1.62 6.77 1.93
N GLY A 73 2.43 6.60 0.89
CA GLY A 73 2.97 7.72 0.13
C GLY A 73 1.86 8.53 -0.54
N GLU A 74 1.97 9.83 -0.45
CA GLU A 74 1.17 10.80 -1.19
C GLU A 74 2.08 11.57 -2.14
N ASP A 75 1.53 12.08 -3.23
CA ASP A 75 2.29 12.94 -4.15
C ASP A 75 2.86 14.14 -3.38
N LEU A 76 4.15 14.41 -3.62
CA LEU A 76 4.92 15.46 -2.95
C LEU A 76 5.12 15.29 -1.43
N MET A 77 4.72 14.16 -0.84
CA MET A 77 5.13 13.78 0.51
C MET A 77 6.66 13.74 0.60
N THR A 78 7.22 14.40 1.60
CA THR A 78 8.66 14.45 1.83
C THR A 78 9.03 13.67 3.09
N LEU A 79 10.06 12.84 2.98
CA LEU A 79 10.68 12.11 4.09
C LEU A 79 12.05 12.72 4.40
N GLU A 80 12.24 13.21 5.62
CA GLU A 80 13.56 13.62 6.11
C GLU A 80 14.12 12.50 7.00
N ILE A 81 15.29 11.97 6.64
CA ILE A 81 15.87 10.78 7.26
C ILE A 81 17.14 11.18 8.03
N GLY A 82 17.13 10.96 9.35
CA GLY A 82 18.28 11.10 10.23
C GLY A 82 18.26 10.05 11.34
N ASP A 83 18.57 10.47 12.57
CA ASP A 83 18.37 9.62 13.76
C ASP A 83 16.89 9.23 13.88
N GLU A 84 16.01 10.22 13.71
CA GLU A 84 14.56 10.09 13.54
C GLU A 84 14.15 10.26 12.06
N ILE A 85 12.94 9.82 11.72
CA ILE A 85 12.34 10.04 10.39
C ILE A 85 11.16 10.99 10.55
N PHE A 86 11.18 12.10 9.82
CA PHE A 86 10.08 13.07 9.78
C PHE A 86 9.30 12.95 8.48
N VAL A 87 7.98 12.87 8.60
CA VAL A 87 7.03 12.83 7.48
C VAL A 87 6.41 14.22 7.31
N LYS A 88 6.62 14.84 6.16
CA LYS A 88 6.04 16.14 5.80
C LYS A 88 5.04 15.97 4.67
N ARG A 89 3.80 16.36 4.93
CA ARG A 89 2.70 16.38 3.95
C ARG A 89 2.41 17.81 3.53
N LEU A 90 2.06 18.03 2.27
CA LEU A 90 1.64 19.36 1.83
C LEU A 90 0.29 19.70 2.49
N LEU A 91 0.21 20.87 3.11
CA LEU A 91 -1.06 21.36 3.65
C LEU A 91 -1.92 21.85 2.47
N GLY A 92 -3.03 21.17 2.21
CA GLY A 92 -4.10 21.66 1.32
C GLY A 92 -4.23 20.99 -0.05
N ALA A 93 -4.45 19.68 -0.07
CA ALA A 93 -5.11 19.00 -1.20
C ALA A 93 -6.49 18.49 -0.75
#